data_AF-A0A7S3MVP3-F1
#
_entry.id   AF-A0A7S3MVP3-F1
#
_cell.length_a   1.000
_cell.length_b   1.000
_cell.length_c   1.000
_cell.angle_alpha   90.00
_cell.angle_beta   90.00
_cell.angle_gamma   90.00
#
_symmetry.space_group_name_H-M   'P 1'
#
loop_
_entity.id
_entity.type
_entity.pdbx_description
1 polymer ?
#
loop_
_entity_poly.entity_id
_entity_poly.type
_entity_poly.pdbx_seq_one_letter_code
_entity_poly.pdbx_strand_id
1 'polypeptide(L)'
;TLNQVVRANQSKFIFAFFFSGLFNESGYIMVQSAASDLARQFRKEKQMAFILMFMIFFGILGRFLNGSLCIRMRHSVRIWFAAHLTLFSFLLISFACFAGLHYGINLFYLAVAASVFTGLAEASGEAALLGYMKGFPANMVSE
;
A
#
# COMPACT_ATOMS: atom_id res chain seq x y z
N THR A 1 -22.26 -25.58 1.29
CA THR A 1 -22.22 -24.26 1.98
C THR A 1 -20.89 -23.58 1.74
N LEU A 2 -20.77 -22.26 1.91
CA LEU A 2 -19.50 -21.50 1.72
C LEU A 2 -18.33 -22.16 2.47
N ASN A 3 -18.59 -22.66 3.68
CA ASN A 3 -17.62 -23.39 4.50
C ASN A 3 -17.10 -24.71 3.87
N GLN A 4 -17.92 -25.41 3.09
CA GLN A 4 -17.47 -26.63 2.37
C GLN A 4 -16.56 -26.28 1.19
N VAL A 5 -16.86 -25.20 0.45
CA VAL A 5 -16.04 -24.73 -0.68
C VAL A 5 -14.69 -24.19 -0.17
N VAL A 6 -14.72 -23.46 0.95
CA VAL A 6 -13.54 -22.93 1.63
C VAL A 6 -12.66 -24.06 2.15
N ARG A 7 -13.22 -25.10 2.81
CA ARG A 7 -12.44 -26.29 3.22
C ARG A 7 -11.84 -27.04 2.04
N ALA A 8 -12.61 -27.22 0.95
CA ALA A 8 -12.13 -27.94 -0.23
C ALA A 8 -11.02 -27.20 -1.01
N ASN A 9 -10.93 -25.88 -0.87
CA ASN A 9 -9.93 -25.05 -1.56
C ASN A 9 -9.06 -24.23 -0.59
N GLN A 10 -8.94 -24.67 0.66
CA GLN A 10 -8.27 -23.94 1.74
C GLN A 10 -6.87 -23.46 1.33
N SER A 11 -6.06 -24.34 0.73
CA SER A 11 -4.72 -24.00 0.26
C SER A 11 -4.70 -22.89 -0.78
N LYS A 12 -5.70 -22.83 -1.68
CA LYS A 12 -5.80 -21.77 -2.71
C LYS A 12 -6.15 -20.42 -2.08
N PHE A 13 -7.04 -20.41 -1.09
CA PHE A 13 -7.39 -19.20 -0.37
C PHE A 13 -6.20 -18.69 0.45
N ILE A 14 -5.54 -19.56 1.21
CA ILE A 14 -4.33 -19.22 2.00
C ILE A 14 -3.25 -18.67 1.08
N PHE A 15 -3.00 -19.31 -0.07
CA PHE A 15 -2.02 -18.82 -1.04
C PHE A 15 -2.41 -17.44 -1.59
N ALA A 16 -3.66 -17.24 -1.98
CA ALA A 16 -4.14 -15.94 -2.45
C ALA A 16 -4.01 -14.85 -1.37
N PHE A 17 -4.30 -15.17 -0.11
CA PHE A 17 -4.12 -14.27 1.03
C PHE A 17 -2.65 -13.91 1.25
N PHE A 18 -1.78 -14.92 1.25
CA PHE A 18 -0.35 -14.73 1.43
C PHE A 18 0.22 -13.79 0.37
N PHE A 19 -0.07 -14.04 -0.92
CA PHE A 19 0.39 -13.17 -1.99
C PHE A 19 -0.23 -11.79 -1.94
N SER A 20 -1.54 -11.67 -1.65
CA SER A 20 -2.18 -10.37 -1.52
C SER A 20 -1.59 -9.53 -0.39
N GLY A 21 -1.30 -10.15 0.76
CA GLY A 21 -0.62 -9.50 1.88
C GLY A 21 0.82 -9.13 1.53
N LEU A 22 1.56 -10.07 0.93
CA LEU A 22 2.94 -9.87 0.51
C LEU A 22 3.05 -8.68 -0.45
N PHE A 23 2.20 -8.58 -1.47
CA PHE A 23 2.24 -7.47 -2.43
C PHE A 23 1.86 -6.14 -1.79
N ASN A 24 0.87 -6.13 -0.89
CA ASN A 24 0.45 -4.91 -0.19
C ASN A 24 1.59 -4.37 0.68
N GLU A 25 2.23 -5.24 1.45
CA GLU A 25 3.30 -4.87 2.39
C GLU A 25 4.61 -4.54 1.66
N SER A 26 4.96 -5.33 0.63
CA SER A 26 6.19 -5.12 -0.14
C SER A 26 6.21 -3.76 -0.82
N GLY A 27 5.06 -3.26 -1.31
CA GLY A 27 5.00 -1.96 -1.96
C GLY A 27 5.30 -0.80 -1.01
N TYR A 28 4.82 -0.88 0.23
CA TYR A 28 5.10 0.09 1.27
C TYR A 28 6.57 0.05 1.71
N ILE A 29 7.09 -1.15 1.99
CA ILE A 29 8.48 -1.35 2.42
C ILE A 29 9.46 -0.88 1.33
N MET A 30 9.18 -1.15 0.05
CA MET A 30 10.03 -0.74 -1.06
C MET A 30 10.20 0.78 -1.13
N VAL A 31 9.12 1.56 -0.96
CA VAL A 31 9.19 3.03 -0.94
C VAL A 31 9.90 3.52 0.32
N GLN A 32 9.66 2.88 1.46
CA GLN A 32 10.35 3.19 2.71
C GLN A 32 11.85 2.96 2.62
N SER A 33 12.30 1.83 2.05
CA SER A 33 13.72 1.53 1.85
C SER A 33 14.37 2.44 0.82
N ALA A 34 13.63 2.83 -0.23
CA ALA A 34 14.12 3.74 -1.26
C ALA A 34 14.13 5.21 -0.81
N ALA A 35 13.51 5.56 0.32
CA ALA A 35 13.37 6.94 0.76
C ALA A 35 14.71 7.66 0.97
N SER A 36 15.74 6.95 1.49
CA SER A 36 17.08 7.50 1.66
C SER A 36 17.75 7.79 0.32
N ASP A 37 17.61 6.86 -0.64
CA ASP A 37 18.20 6.99 -1.97
C ASP A 37 17.52 8.09 -2.77
N LEU A 38 16.19 8.20 -2.66
CA LEU A 38 15.40 9.31 -3.18
C LEU A 38 15.90 10.64 -2.61
N ALA A 39 15.97 10.78 -1.28
CA ALA A 39 16.42 12.01 -0.64
C ALA A 39 17.85 12.40 -1.07
N ARG A 40 18.74 11.40 -1.24
CA ARG A 40 20.10 11.61 -1.74
C ARG A 40 20.14 12.05 -3.19
N GLN A 41 19.35 11.44 -4.07
CA GLN A 41 19.27 11.78 -5.49
C GLN A 41 18.88 13.25 -5.71
N PHE A 42 17.98 13.78 -4.87
CA PHE A 42 17.55 15.17 -4.94
C PHE A 42 18.42 16.13 -4.10
N ARG A 43 19.54 15.68 -3.49
CA ARG A 43 20.36 16.48 -2.55
C ARG A 43 19.56 17.05 -1.38
N LYS A 44 18.54 16.31 -0.93
CA LYS A 44 17.62 16.65 0.17
C LYS A 44 17.67 15.59 1.28
N GLU A 45 18.84 15.07 1.60
CA GLU A 45 19.05 13.99 2.60
C GLU A 45 18.40 14.30 3.95
N LYS A 46 18.54 15.55 4.43
CA LYS A 46 17.90 16.02 5.69
C LYS A 46 16.37 15.97 5.65
N GLN A 47 15.77 15.82 4.47
CA GLN A 47 14.33 15.80 4.25
C GLN A 47 13.78 14.39 3.98
N MET A 48 14.59 13.33 4.07
CA MET A 48 14.12 11.94 3.99
C MET A 48 12.94 11.67 4.93
N ALA A 49 13.01 12.23 6.14
CA ALA A 49 11.97 12.09 7.16
C ALA A 49 10.60 12.56 6.68
N PHE A 50 10.51 13.50 5.73
CA PHE A 50 9.23 13.94 5.19
C PHE A 50 8.53 12.83 4.40
N ILE A 51 9.25 12.09 3.55
CA ILE A 51 8.67 10.96 2.80
C ILE A 51 8.02 9.97 3.77
N LEU A 52 8.77 9.58 4.81
CA LEU A 52 8.30 8.64 5.82
C LEU A 52 7.14 9.19 6.63
N MET A 53 7.26 10.41 7.13
CA MET A 53 6.24 11.06 7.95
C MET A 53 4.92 11.18 7.19
N PHE A 54 4.95 11.64 5.94
CA PHE A 54 3.75 11.77 5.12
C PHE A 54 3.14 10.42 4.79
N MET A 55 3.96 9.41 4.46
CA MET A 55 3.46 8.07 4.18
C MET A 55 2.77 7.46 5.40
N ILE A 56 3.35 7.58 6.60
CA ILE A 56 2.74 7.10 7.86
C ILE A 56 1.47 7.89 8.19
N PHE A 57 1.53 9.21 8.15
CA PHE A 57 0.40 10.08 8.49
C PHE A 57 -0.82 9.80 7.60
N PHE A 58 -0.60 9.72 6.28
CA PHE A 58 -1.68 9.41 5.34
C PHE A 58 -2.08 7.93 5.37
N GLY A 59 -1.19 7.01 5.76
CA GLY A 59 -1.57 5.64 6.08
C GLY A 59 -2.56 5.57 7.25
N ILE A 60 -2.30 6.30 8.34
CA ILE A 60 -3.23 6.40 9.48
C ILE A 60 -4.57 7.01 9.03
N LEU A 61 -4.52 8.10 8.26
CA LEU A 61 -5.72 8.72 7.71
C LEU A 61 -6.50 7.77 6.80
N GLY A 62 -5.80 7.02 5.96
CA GLY A 62 -6.34 6.00 5.09
C GLY A 62 -7.05 4.89 5.87
N ARG A 63 -6.48 4.44 6.99
CA ARG A 63 -7.12 3.46 7.89
C ARG A 63 -8.41 4.03 8.50
N PHE A 64 -8.39 5.29 8.94
CA PHE A 64 -9.57 5.96 9.48
C PHE A 64 -10.68 6.08 8.42
N LEU A 65 -10.35 6.60 7.23
CA LEU A 65 -11.30 6.72 6.12
C LEU A 65 -11.86 5.36 5.68
N ASN A 66 -11.03 4.32 5.65
CA ASN A 66 -11.47 2.96 5.35
C ASN A 66 -12.41 2.41 6.44
N GLY A 67 -12.14 2.71 7.71
CA GLY A 67 -12.99 2.31 8.83
C GLY A 67 -14.34 3.04 8.83
N SER A 68 -14.40 4.30 8.39
CA SER A 68 -15.64 5.10 8.40
C SER A 68 -16.47 4.96 7.12
N LEU A 69 -15.84 5.07 5.95
CA LEU A 69 -16.53 5.21 4.66
C LEU A 69 -16.67 3.89 3.91
N CYS A 70 -15.72 2.95 4.08
CA CYS A 70 -15.65 1.74 3.25
C CYS A 70 -16.33 0.51 3.86
N ILE A 71 -17.12 0.65 4.93
CA ILE A 71 -17.84 -0.47 5.58
C ILE A 71 -18.77 -1.19 4.58
N ARG A 72 -19.35 -0.48 3.61
CA ARG A 72 -20.31 -1.03 2.63
C ARG A 72 -19.69 -1.37 1.26
N MET A 73 -18.41 -1.09 1.04
CA MET A 73 -17.77 -1.37 -0.25
C MET A 73 -17.30 -2.83 -0.34
N ARG A 74 -17.50 -3.46 -1.49
CA ARG A 74 -17.04 -4.83 -1.75
C ARG A 74 -15.51 -4.93 -1.62
N HIS A 75 -15.01 -5.98 -0.95
CA HIS A 75 -13.58 -6.22 -0.74
C HIS A 75 -12.78 -6.22 -2.05
N SER A 76 -13.30 -6.82 -3.11
CA SER A 76 -12.64 -6.85 -4.43
C SER A 76 -12.39 -5.44 -4.99
N VAL A 77 -13.32 -4.51 -4.80
CA VAL A 77 -13.17 -3.12 -5.27
C VAL A 77 -12.08 -2.40 -4.49
N ARG A 78 -11.98 -2.66 -3.18
CA ARG A 78 -10.97 -2.05 -2.30
C ARG A 78 -9.56 -2.55 -2.64
N ILE A 79 -9.41 -3.84 -2.94
CA ILE A 79 -8.14 -4.42 -3.39
C ILE A 79 -7.72 -3.81 -4.74
N TRP A 80 -8.64 -3.72 -5.70
CA TRP A 80 -8.36 -3.06 -6.98
C TRP A 80 -7.98 -1.58 -6.81
N PHE A 81 -8.69 -0.85 -5.96
CA PHE A 81 -8.38 0.54 -5.65
C PHE A 81 -6.98 0.69 -5.05
N ALA A 82 -6.62 -0.14 -4.07
CA ALA A 82 -5.28 -0.15 -3.49
C ALA A 82 -4.21 -0.45 -4.55
N ALA A 83 -4.41 -1.46 -5.41
CA ALA A 83 -3.47 -1.80 -6.47
C ALA A 83 -3.25 -0.64 -7.47
N HIS A 84 -4.32 0.05 -7.88
CA HIS A 84 -4.20 1.21 -8.77
C HIS A 84 -3.48 2.39 -8.11
N LEU A 85 -3.75 2.64 -6.81
CA LEU A 85 -3.03 3.68 -6.07
C LEU A 85 -1.54 3.36 -5.95
N THR A 86 -1.17 2.12 -5.67
CA THR A 86 0.23 1.69 -5.61
C THR A 86 0.91 1.85 -6.97
N LEU A 87 0.28 1.39 -8.05
CA LEU A 87 0.81 1.54 -9.41
C LEU A 87 1.00 3.03 -9.76
N PHE A 88 -0.01 3.85 -9.50
CA PHE A 88 0.03 5.28 -9.75
C PHE A 88 1.15 5.97 -8.96
N SER A 89 1.32 5.60 -7.69
CA SER A 89 2.41 6.08 -6.85
C SER A 89 3.78 5.75 -7.47
N PHE A 90 4.01 4.49 -7.87
CA PHE A 90 5.28 4.08 -8.46
C PHE A 90 5.57 4.78 -9.79
N LEU A 91 4.54 5.00 -10.62
CA LEU A 91 4.68 5.78 -11.85
C LEU A 91 5.08 7.22 -11.56
N LEU A 92 4.47 7.86 -10.56
CA LEU A 92 4.82 9.22 -10.16
C LEU A 92 6.22 9.32 -9.54
N ILE A 93 6.61 8.38 -8.68
CA ILE A 93 7.95 8.33 -8.09
C ILE A 93 8.99 8.12 -9.19
N SER A 94 8.75 7.16 -10.09
CA SER A 94 9.63 6.89 -11.22
C SER A 94 9.77 8.12 -12.13
N PHE A 95 8.65 8.76 -12.48
CA PHE A 95 8.64 10.00 -13.23
C PHE A 95 9.41 11.12 -12.52
N ALA A 96 9.21 11.30 -11.20
CA ALA A 96 9.93 12.29 -10.41
C ALA A 96 11.44 12.03 -10.46
N CYS A 97 11.89 10.78 -10.33
CA CYS A 97 13.30 10.41 -10.42
C CYS A 97 13.90 10.69 -11.80
N PHE A 98 13.23 10.32 -12.89
CA PHE A 98 13.70 10.58 -14.25
C PHE A 98 13.70 12.07 -14.60
N ALA A 99 12.60 12.77 -14.31
CA ALA A 99 12.47 14.19 -14.57
C ALA A 99 13.39 15.02 -13.64
N GLY A 100 13.69 14.52 -12.43
CA GLY A 100 14.58 15.18 -11.46
C GLY A 100 15.99 15.40 -11.98
N LEU A 101 16.46 14.52 -12.88
CA LEU A 101 17.74 14.67 -13.57
C LEU A 101 17.78 15.88 -14.52
N HIS A 102 16.63 16.28 -15.07
CA HIS A 102 16.53 17.32 -16.10
C HIS A 102 15.94 18.65 -15.60
N TYR A 103 14.90 18.59 -14.75
CA TYR A 103 14.11 19.75 -14.32
C TYR A 103 14.44 20.20 -12.88
N GLY A 104 15.38 19.52 -12.21
CA GLY A 104 15.99 19.97 -10.97
C GLY A 104 15.36 19.43 -9.68
N ILE A 105 15.88 19.94 -8.56
CA ILE A 105 15.71 19.39 -7.20
C ILE A 105 14.26 19.51 -6.67
N ASN A 106 13.44 20.39 -7.24
CA ASN A 106 12.08 20.65 -6.77
C ASN A 106 11.10 19.48 -7.00
N LEU A 107 11.45 18.52 -7.86
CA LEU A 107 10.67 17.30 -8.07
C LEU A 107 10.69 16.34 -6.88
N PHE A 108 11.54 16.59 -5.88
CA PHE A 108 11.48 15.88 -4.60
C PHE A 108 10.09 15.97 -3.94
N TYR A 109 9.44 17.13 -3.99
CA TYR A 109 8.09 17.30 -3.43
C TYR A 109 7.03 16.51 -4.18
N LEU A 110 7.22 16.27 -5.48
CA LEU A 110 6.36 15.37 -6.24
C LEU A 110 6.54 13.91 -5.78
N ALA A 111 7.77 13.48 -5.48
CA ALA A 111 8.01 12.15 -4.92
C ALA A 111 7.41 12.00 -3.50
N VAL A 112 7.47 13.05 -2.68
CA VAL A 112 6.79 13.09 -1.37
C VAL A 112 5.26 13.03 -1.53
N ALA A 113 4.70 13.78 -2.49
CA ALA A 113 3.27 13.71 -2.80
C ALA A 113 2.88 12.33 -3.33
N ALA A 114 3.74 11.69 -4.10
CA ALA A 114 3.53 10.34 -4.61
C ALA A 114 3.51 9.31 -3.47
N SER A 115 4.44 9.39 -2.50
CA SER A 115 4.51 8.44 -1.38
C SER A 115 3.27 8.46 -0.49
N VAL A 116 2.50 9.56 -0.48
CA VAL A 116 1.17 9.61 0.17
C VAL A 116 0.22 8.58 -0.40
N PHE A 117 0.21 8.39 -1.73
CA PHE A 117 -0.64 7.38 -2.37
C PHE A 117 -0.23 5.97 -2.00
N THR A 118 1.07 5.71 -1.78
CA THR A 118 1.55 4.42 -1.25
C THR A 118 0.99 4.15 0.14
N GLY A 119 1.05 5.14 1.06
CA GLY A 119 0.49 5.00 2.40
C GLY A 119 -1.03 4.77 2.39
N LEU A 120 -1.76 5.47 1.53
CA LEU A 120 -3.21 5.25 1.37
C LEU A 120 -3.53 3.87 0.77
N ALA A 121 -2.73 3.40 -0.18
CA ALA A 121 -2.89 2.10 -0.80
C ALA A 121 -2.68 0.97 0.21
N GLU A 122 -1.59 1.03 0.98
CA GLU A 122 -1.26 0.06 2.03
C GLU A 122 -2.38 -0.06 3.06
N ALA A 123 -2.83 1.07 3.60
CA ALA A 123 -3.93 1.12 4.57
C ALA A 123 -5.24 0.55 4.01
N SER A 124 -5.51 0.77 2.72
CA SER A 124 -6.70 0.27 2.06
C SER A 124 -6.63 -1.23 1.79
N GLY A 125 -5.48 -1.72 1.34
CA GLY A 125 -5.24 -3.14 1.10
C GLY A 125 -5.26 -3.95 2.39
N GLU A 126 -4.62 -3.45 3.46
CA GLU A 126 -4.62 -4.07 4.78
C GLU A 126 -6.04 -4.17 5.34
N ALA A 127 -6.80 -3.06 5.29
CA ALA A 127 -8.18 -3.05 5.76
C ALA A 127 -9.10 -3.99 4.95
N ALA A 128 -8.86 -4.11 3.64
CA ALA A 128 -9.60 -5.03 2.79
C ALA A 128 -9.27 -6.50 3.10
N LEU A 129 -7.98 -6.81 3.31
CA LEU A 129 -7.47 -8.14 3.64
C LEU A 129 -7.99 -8.60 5.01
N LEU A 130 -7.84 -7.77 6.04
CA LEU A 130 -8.35 -8.03 7.40
C LEU A 130 -9.87 -8.20 7.41
N GLY A 131 -10.57 -7.35 6.65
CA GLY A 131 -12.02 -7.48 6.48
C GLY A 131 -12.42 -8.80 5.82
N TYR A 132 -11.66 -9.26 4.83
CA TYR A 132 -11.91 -10.53 4.16
C TYR A 132 -11.58 -11.73 5.06
N MET A 133 -10.50 -11.65 5.86
CA MET A 133 -10.11 -12.68 6.83
C MET A 133 -11.17 -12.94 7.91
N LYS A 134 -11.95 -11.92 8.31
CA LYS A 134 -13.10 -12.09 9.23
C LYS A 134 -14.16 -13.06 8.69
N GLY A 135 -14.19 -13.31 7.38
CA GLY A 135 -15.09 -14.27 6.75
C GLY A 135 -14.61 -15.72 6.78
N PHE A 136 -13.37 -15.98 7.23
CA PHE A 136 -12.78 -17.32 7.28
C PHE A 136 -12.73 -17.85 8.72
N PRO A 137 -12.82 -19.17 8.92
CA PRO A 137 -12.70 -19.75 10.25
C PRO A 137 -11.27 -19.56 10.80
N ALA A 138 -11.16 -19.31 12.11
CA ALA A 138 -9.92 -18.87 12.77
C ALA A 138 -8.72 -19.83 12.56
N ASN A 139 -9.01 -21.13 12.40
CA ASN A 139 -8.02 -22.17 12.11
C ASN A 139 -7.32 -22.05 10.73
N MET A 140 -7.75 -21.13 9.86
CA MET A 140 -7.03 -20.80 8.62
C MET A 140 -6.18 -19.52 8.74
N VAL A 141 -6.35 -18.77 9.84
CA VAL A 141 -5.73 -17.47 10.08
C VAL A 141 -4.64 -17.56 11.14
N SER A 142 -4.77 -18.49 12.09
CA SER A 142 -3.81 -18.77 13.14
C SER A 142 -3.43 -20.26 13.15
N GLU A 143 -2.33 -20.59 12.50
CA GLU A 143 -1.44 -21.68 12.91
C GLU A 143 -0.05 -21.08 13.18
#